data_AF-A0A2V4C7W4-F1
#
_entry.id   AF-A0A2V4C7W4-F1
#
_cell.length_a   1.000
_cell.length_b   1.000
_cell.length_c   1.000
_cell.angle_alpha   90.00
_cell.angle_beta   90.00
_cell.angle_gamma   90.00
#
_symmetry.space_group_name_H-M   'P 1'
#
loop_
_entity.id
_entity.type
_entity.pdbx_description
1 polymer ?
#
loop_
_entity_poly.entity_id
_entity_poly.type
_entity_poly.pdbx_seq_one_letter_code
_entity_poly.pdbx_strand_id
1 'polypeptide(L)'
;MNNKVAVFLTIVLAMLVSCSPEDEPQNIITAEIAYVHKNGFAVSTGECINPDEEYAIAITAKFSKKRGSDKPVAVRYTLNGVEHVMTFEQDGTQLLGVELINGVNQAQIVGTDYKAQVSFFSHDDFELVR
;
A
#
# COMPACT_ATOMS: atom_id res chain seq x y z
N MET A 1 -47.06 7.76 38.62
CA MET A 1 -46.24 7.26 37.49
C MET A 1 -45.59 8.47 36.82
N ASN A 2 -44.30 8.60 36.50
CA ASN A 2 -43.13 7.74 36.64
C ASN A 2 -41.87 8.66 36.51
N ASN A 3 -41.67 9.60 37.42
CA ASN A 3 -40.53 10.54 37.32
C ASN A 3 -39.16 9.89 37.65
N LYS A 4 -39.18 8.66 38.20
CA LYS A 4 -37.97 7.84 38.42
C LYS A 4 -37.53 7.06 37.18
N VAL A 5 -38.42 6.88 36.20
CA VAL A 5 -38.13 6.13 34.97
C VAL A 5 -37.35 6.99 33.97
N ALA A 6 -37.63 8.29 33.90
CA ALA A 6 -36.94 9.21 33.00
C ALA A 6 -35.46 9.45 33.39
N VAL A 7 -35.15 9.47 34.69
CA VAL A 7 -33.77 9.64 35.20
C VAL A 7 -32.94 8.36 35.03
N PHE A 8 -33.56 7.18 35.13
CA PHE A 8 -32.87 5.91 34.89
C PHE A 8 -32.57 5.68 33.40
N LEU A 9 -33.46 6.13 32.50
CA LEU A 9 -33.29 5.95 31.06
C LEU A 9 -32.20 6.84 30.45
N THR A 10 -31.91 7.99 31.07
CA THR A 10 -30.87 8.92 30.60
C THR A 10 -29.45 8.52 31.03
N ILE A 11 -29.29 7.81 32.14
CA ILE A 11 -27.97 7.34 32.63
C ILE A 11 -27.47 6.13 31.82
N VAL A 12 -28.37 5.28 31.33
CA VAL A 12 -28.01 4.08 30.55
C VAL A 12 -27.56 4.43 29.11
N LEU A 13 -28.03 5.55 28.55
CA LEU A 13 -27.70 5.96 27.18
C LEU A 13 -26.32 6.63 27.05
N ALA A 14 -25.71 7.06 28.15
CA ALA A 14 -24.38 7.69 28.15
C ALA A 14 -23.21 6.70 28.18
N MET A 15 -23.47 5.38 28.37
CA MET A 15 -22.41 4.37 28.45
C MET A 15 -22.06 3.70 27.11
N LEU A 16 -22.73 4.04 26.02
CA LEU A 16 -22.48 3.43 24.70
C LEU A 16 -21.54 4.26 23.80
N VAL A 17 -20.95 5.34 24.31
CA VAL A 17 -19.92 6.12 23.60
C VAL A 17 -18.55 5.84 24.20
N SER A 18 -18.23 4.56 24.40
CA SER A 18 -16.84 4.10 24.49
C SER A 18 -16.41 3.65 23.10
N CYS A 19 -16.24 4.60 22.19
CA CYS A 19 -15.46 4.35 20.99
C CYS A 19 -13.99 4.38 21.43
N SER A 20 -13.48 3.23 21.89
CA SER A 20 -12.04 3.07 22.06
C SER A 20 -11.40 3.27 20.68
N PRO A 21 -10.40 4.13 20.52
CA PRO A 21 -9.48 4.00 19.39
C PRO A 21 -8.58 2.79 19.68
N GLU A 22 -9.14 1.59 19.58
CA GLU A 22 -8.39 0.34 19.60
C GLU A 22 -7.95 0.03 18.17
N ASP A 23 -6.69 0.40 17.92
CA ASP A 23 -5.70 -0.25 17.06
C ASP A 23 -4.88 0.82 16.35
N GLU A 24 -3.91 1.39 17.07
CA GLU A 24 -2.70 1.86 16.39
C GLU A 24 -1.76 0.67 16.23
N PRO A 25 -1.64 0.04 15.05
CA PRO A 25 -0.41 -0.61 14.72
C PRO A 25 0.58 0.47 14.28
N GLN A 26 1.30 1.08 15.24
CA GLN A 26 2.61 1.70 14.98
C GLN A 26 3.66 0.63 14.62
N ASN A 27 3.32 -0.28 13.69
CA ASN A 27 4.10 -1.48 13.43
C ASN A 27 5.00 -1.35 12.21
N ILE A 28 4.73 -0.45 11.26
CA ILE A 28 5.61 -0.16 10.12
C ILE A 28 6.50 1.02 10.48
N ILE A 29 7.80 0.78 10.67
CA ILE A 29 8.79 1.86 10.88
C ILE A 29 9.07 2.58 9.57
N THR A 30 9.18 1.81 8.48
CA THR A 30 9.48 2.33 7.15
C THR A 30 8.96 1.34 6.13
N ALA A 31 8.37 1.84 5.06
CA ALA A 31 8.06 1.04 3.88
C ALA A 31 8.62 1.77 2.65
N GLU A 32 9.27 1.03 1.76
CA GLU A 32 9.73 1.52 0.48
C GLU A 32 8.92 0.83 -0.61
N ILE A 33 8.66 1.53 -1.71
CA ILE A 33 7.99 1.00 -2.88
C ILE A 33 8.81 1.35 -4.12
N ALA A 34 9.00 0.39 -5.02
CA ALA A 34 9.78 0.57 -6.24
C ALA A 34 9.27 -0.33 -7.38
N TYR A 35 9.42 0.14 -8.62
CA TYR A 35 9.33 -0.72 -9.79
C TYR A 35 10.66 -1.47 -9.97
N VAL A 36 10.57 -2.77 -10.21
CA VAL A 36 11.72 -3.68 -10.41
C VAL A 36 11.44 -4.59 -11.60
N HIS A 37 12.47 -5.20 -12.18
CA HIS A 37 12.27 -6.34 -13.07
C HIS A 37 11.64 -7.49 -12.26
N LYS A 38 10.93 -8.43 -12.91
CA LYS A 38 10.22 -9.53 -12.23
C LYS A 38 11.10 -10.38 -11.31
N ASN A 39 12.41 -10.46 -11.59
CA ASN A 39 13.41 -11.15 -10.77
C ASN A 39 13.89 -10.34 -9.55
N GLY A 40 13.39 -9.12 -9.35
CA GLY A 40 13.70 -8.24 -8.23
C GLY A 40 14.88 -7.29 -8.46
N PHE A 41 15.55 -7.33 -9.63
CA PHE A 41 16.58 -6.33 -9.93
C PHE A 41 15.97 -4.94 -10.10
N ALA A 42 16.67 -3.93 -9.60
CA ALA A 42 16.23 -2.55 -9.70
C ALA A 42 16.15 -2.10 -11.15
N VAL A 43 15.05 -1.43 -11.50
CA VAL A 43 14.97 -0.61 -12.71
C VAL A 43 15.75 0.66 -12.43
N SER A 44 16.79 0.93 -13.21
CA SER A 44 17.67 2.08 -12.97
C SER A 44 16.97 3.39 -13.35
N THR A 45 17.28 4.47 -12.63
CA THR A 45 16.75 5.80 -12.97
C THR A 45 17.27 6.23 -14.33
N GLY A 46 16.36 6.55 -15.26
CA GLY A 46 16.69 6.92 -16.64
C GLY A 46 16.91 5.73 -17.58
N GLU A 47 16.71 4.51 -17.10
CA GLU A 47 16.64 3.32 -17.95
C GLU A 47 15.35 3.34 -18.80
N CYS A 48 15.48 2.97 -20.07
CA CYS A 48 14.33 2.75 -20.93
C CYS A 48 13.67 1.43 -20.53
N ILE A 49 12.37 1.47 -20.27
CA ILE A 49 11.59 0.24 -20.02
C ILE A 49 11.49 -0.56 -21.30
N ASN A 50 11.86 -1.83 -21.21
CA ASN A 50 11.79 -2.79 -22.29
C ASN A 50 10.38 -3.40 -22.33
N PRO A 51 9.58 -3.19 -23.39
CA PRO A 51 8.24 -3.76 -23.49
C PRO A 51 8.20 -5.28 -23.60
N ASP A 52 9.34 -5.91 -23.91
CA ASP A 52 9.45 -7.37 -23.99
C ASP A 52 9.82 -8.02 -22.64
N GLU A 53 10.01 -7.22 -21.59
CA GLU A 53 10.33 -7.68 -20.24
C GLU A 53 9.15 -7.62 -19.28
N GLU A 54 9.22 -8.46 -18.26
CA GLU A 54 8.22 -8.48 -17.19
C GLU A 54 8.72 -7.70 -15.97
N TYR A 55 7.80 -6.97 -15.34
CA TYR A 55 8.08 -6.11 -14.21
C TYR A 55 7.29 -6.53 -12.97
N ALA A 56 7.73 -6.03 -11.83
CA ALA A 56 7.05 -6.20 -10.55
C ALA A 56 7.09 -4.90 -9.74
N ILE A 57 6.17 -4.80 -8.79
CA ILE A 57 6.26 -3.85 -7.70
C ILE A 57 6.97 -4.54 -6.52
N ALA A 58 8.04 -3.91 -6.04
CA ALA A 58 8.73 -4.31 -4.83
C ALA A 58 8.28 -3.42 -3.68
N ILE A 59 7.79 -4.03 -2.60
CA ILE A 59 7.55 -3.33 -1.34
C ILE A 59 8.48 -3.92 -0.29
N THR A 60 9.31 -3.06 0.29
CA THR A 60 10.20 -3.42 1.41
C THR A 60 9.62 -2.85 2.67
N ALA A 61 9.28 -3.69 3.64
CA ALA A 61 8.74 -3.27 4.93
C ALA A 61 9.70 -3.62 6.07
N LYS A 62 9.89 -2.67 6.99
CA LYS A 62 10.59 -2.87 8.26
C LYS A 62 9.66 -2.61 9.42
N PHE A 63 9.55 -3.58 10.31
CA PHE A 63 8.63 -3.55 11.44
C PHE A 63 9.37 -3.25 12.75
N SER A 64 8.64 -2.69 13.72
CA SER A 64 9.24 -2.40 15.01
C SER A 64 9.60 -3.66 15.79
N LYS A 65 10.77 -3.65 16.44
CA LYS A 65 11.19 -4.76 17.35
C LYS A 65 10.28 -4.91 18.56
N LYS A 66 9.39 -3.95 18.81
CA LYS A 66 8.36 -3.99 19.86
C LYS A 66 7.06 -4.63 19.38
N ARG A 67 6.99 -5.09 18.12
CA ARG A 67 5.86 -5.85 17.59
C ARG A 67 5.75 -7.15 18.39
N GLY A 68 5.03 -7.10 19.50
CA GLY A 68 4.81 -8.22 20.42
C GLY A 68 3.89 -9.30 19.86
N SER A 69 3.63 -9.32 18.55
CA SER A 69 2.76 -10.30 17.90
C SER A 69 3.30 -10.73 16.54
N ASP A 70 3.31 -12.03 16.29
CA ASP A 70 3.57 -12.65 14.99
C ASP A 70 2.42 -12.44 13.97
N LYS A 71 1.46 -11.55 14.26
CA LYS A 71 0.32 -11.29 13.38
C LYS A 71 0.80 -10.64 12.09
N PRO A 72 0.44 -11.15 10.91
CA PRO A 72 0.82 -10.52 9.64
C PRO A 72 0.34 -9.07 9.54
N VAL A 73 1.14 -8.20 8.91
CA VAL A 73 0.81 -6.79 8.68
C VAL A 73 0.46 -6.59 7.21
N ALA A 74 -0.70 -5.99 6.96
CA ALA A 74 -1.14 -5.61 5.63
C ALA A 74 -0.61 -4.21 5.27
N VAL A 75 0.13 -4.13 4.17
CA VAL A 75 0.53 -2.88 3.52
C VAL A 75 -0.42 -2.65 2.34
N ARG A 76 -1.22 -1.58 2.42
CA ARG A 76 -2.09 -1.13 1.33
C ARG A 76 -1.32 -0.20 0.42
N TYR A 77 -1.47 -0.39 -0.88
CA TYR A 77 -0.83 0.45 -1.89
C TYR A 77 -1.73 0.58 -3.12
N THR A 78 -1.50 1.61 -3.93
CA THR A 78 -2.19 1.78 -5.20
C THR A 78 -1.26 1.54 -6.37
N LEU A 79 -1.75 0.93 -7.44
CA LEU A 79 -1.13 0.91 -8.76
C LEU A 79 -2.05 1.65 -9.72
N ASN A 80 -1.59 2.77 -10.29
CA ASN A 80 -2.38 3.60 -11.21
C ASN A 80 -3.78 3.96 -10.65
N GLY A 81 -3.86 4.20 -9.34
CA GLY A 81 -5.10 4.52 -8.62
C GLY A 81 -5.94 3.31 -8.16
N VAL A 82 -5.60 2.08 -8.55
CA VAL A 82 -6.27 0.84 -8.10
C VAL A 82 -5.63 0.35 -6.80
N GLU A 83 -6.41 0.11 -5.75
CA GLU A 83 -5.91 -0.36 -4.46
C GLU A 83 -5.58 -1.86 -4.46
N HIS A 84 -4.46 -2.20 -3.84
CA HIS A 84 -3.93 -3.54 -3.63
C HIS A 84 -3.46 -3.70 -2.18
N VAL A 85 -3.28 -4.95 -1.75
CA VAL A 85 -2.80 -5.29 -0.40
C VAL A 85 -1.68 -6.32 -0.51
N MET A 86 -0.60 -6.11 0.24
CA MET A 86 0.50 -7.04 0.39
C MET A 86 0.72 -7.32 1.88
N THR A 87 0.91 -8.59 2.25
CA THR A 87 0.91 -9.01 3.65
C THR A 87 2.28 -9.53 4.06
N PHE A 88 2.81 -9.00 5.16
CA PHE A 88 4.15 -9.31 5.67
C PHE A 88 4.10 -9.95 7.06
N GLU A 89 4.70 -11.13 7.17
CA GLU A 89 4.89 -11.80 8.47
C GLU A 89 6.07 -11.19 9.23
N GLN A 90 7.15 -10.85 8.52
CA GLN A 90 8.39 -10.30 9.06
C GLN A 90 8.98 -9.23 8.15
N ASP A 91 10.06 -8.58 8.60
CA ASP A 91 10.85 -7.65 7.80
C ASP A 91 11.28 -8.29 6.47
N GLY A 92 11.19 -7.53 5.39
CA GLY A 92 11.68 -7.99 4.09
C GLY A 92 11.02 -7.30 2.91
N THR A 93 11.35 -7.82 1.74
CA THR A 93 10.82 -7.37 0.46
C THR A 93 9.90 -8.43 -0.11
N GLN A 94 8.74 -8.01 -0.60
CA GLN A 94 7.85 -8.86 -1.39
C GLN A 94 7.66 -8.24 -2.77
N LEU A 95 7.46 -9.11 -3.76
CA LEU A 95 7.28 -8.77 -5.16
C LEU A 95 5.87 -9.18 -5.60
N LEU A 96 5.18 -8.30 -6.31
CA LEU A 96 4.00 -8.65 -7.09
C LEU A 96 4.24 -8.27 -8.55
N GLY A 97 4.06 -9.23 -9.46
CA GLY A 97 4.14 -8.96 -10.91
C GLY A 97 3.11 -7.92 -11.34
N VAL A 98 3.49 -7.03 -12.24
CA VAL A 98 2.63 -5.96 -12.75
C VAL A 98 2.70 -5.89 -14.26
N GLU A 99 1.57 -5.57 -14.88
CA GLU A 99 1.50 -5.16 -16.27
C GLU A 99 1.55 -3.63 -16.31
N LEU A 100 2.51 -3.08 -17.07
CA LEU A 100 2.64 -1.64 -17.25
C LEU A 100 1.68 -1.16 -18.32
N ILE A 101 1.05 0.00 -18.09
CA ILE A 101 0.19 0.67 -19.08
C ILE A 101 0.98 1.75 -19.83
N ASN A 102 0.60 2.06 -21.08
CA ASN A 102 1.24 3.15 -21.81
C ASN A 102 1.15 4.47 -21.05
N GLY A 103 2.24 5.23 -21.08
CA GLY A 103 2.46 6.44 -20.32
C GLY A 103 3.08 6.21 -18.95
N VAL A 104 2.64 7.03 -17.98
CA VAL A 104 3.22 7.05 -16.64
C VAL A 104 2.51 6.04 -15.74
N ASN A 105 3.27 5.10 -15.20
CA ASN A 105 2.83 4.17 -14.17
C ASN A 105 3.24 4.70 -12.80
N GLN A 106 2.28 4.77 -11.87
CA GLN A 106 2.48 5.28 -10.52
C GLN A 106 2.07 4.26 -9.48
N ALA A 107 2.92 4.09 -8.48
CA ALA A 107 2.64 3.30 -7.29
C ALA A 107 2.80 4.15 -6.03
N GLN A 108 1.93 3.93 -5.04
CA GLN A 108 1.98 4.66 -3.76
C GLN A 108 1.51 3.79 -2.61
N ILE A 109 2.21 3.83 -1.47
CA ILE A 109 1.71 3.22 -0.24
C ILE A 109 0.65 4.14 0.37
N VAL A 110 -0.55 3.59 0.61
CA VAL A 110 -1.72 4.35 1.08
C VAL A 110 -1.42 5.02 2.43
N GLY A 111 -1.76 6.30 2.54
CA GLY A 111 -1.54 7.09 3.76
C GLY A 111 -0.09 7.53 3.99
N THR A 112 0.78 7.41 2.99
CA THR A 112 2.19 7.83 3.07
C THR A 112 2.62 8.59 1.81
N ASP A 113 3.80 9.23 1.86
CA ASP A 113 4.44 9.85 0.70
C ASP A 113 5.38 8.90 -0.06
N TYR A 114 5.45 7.61 0.30
CA TYR A 114 6.25 6.62 -0.41
C TYR A 114 5.63 6.31 -1.76
N LYS A 115 6.33 6.70 -2.82
CA LYS A 115 5.87 6.60 -4.21
C LYS A 115 6.96 6.05 -5.10
N ALA A 116 6.55 5.34 -6.14
CA ALA A 116 7.38 4.93 -7.26
C ALA A 116 6.71 5.35 -8.56
N GLN A 117 7.54 5.67 -9.56
CA GLN A 117 7.08 6.04 -10.88
C GLN A 117 7.98 5.40 -11.93
N VAL A 118 7.36 4.95 -13.02
CA VAL A 118 8.08 4.55 -14.23
C VAL A 118 7.29 4.97 -15.46
N SER A 119 7.97 5.33 -16.54
CA SER A 119 7.31 5.65 -17.82
C SER A 119 7.48 4.48 -18.78
N PHE A 120 6.37 4.03 -19.36
CA PHE A 120 6.32 2.91 -20.30
C PHE A 120 5.67 3.39 -21.59
N PHE A 121 6.27 3.08 -22.74
CA PHE A 121 5.71 3.44 -24.04
C PHE A 121 5.81 2.21 -24.94
N SER A 122 4.67 1.59 -25.27
CA SER A 122 4.67 0.49 -26.24
C SER A 122 5.03 1.01 -27.63
N HIS A 123 5.53 0.11 -28.47
CA HIS A 123 5.91 0.43 -29.84
C HIS A 123 4.70 0.80 -30.74
N ASP A 124 3.46 0.62 -30.26
CA ASP A 124 2.24 0.94 -31.00
C ASP A 124 1.99 2.46 -31.14
N ASP A 125 2.65 3.27 -30.31
CA ASP A 125 2.47 4.73 -30.28
C ASP A 125 3.35 5.49 -31.29
N PHE A 126 4.12 4.78 -32.14
CA PHE A 126 4.96 5.40 -33.17
C PHE A 126 4.32 5.35 -34.56
N GLU A 127 3.80 6.47 -35.03
CA GLU A 127 3.52 6.66 -36.46
C GLU A 127 4.79 7.11 -37.18
N LEU A 128 5.24 6.33 -38.17
CA LEU A 128 6.27 6.76 -39.13
C LEU A 128 5.69 7.88 -40.00
N VAL A 129 5.94 9.14 -39.62
CA VAL A 129 5.63 10.29 -40.47
C VAL A 129 6.65 10.31 -41.62
N ARG A 130 6.17 10.05 -42.84
CA ARG A 130 6.98 10.09 -44.07
C ARG A 130 6.93 11.46 -44.72
#